data_AF-A0A9Q3IB75-F1
#
_entry.id   AF-A0A9Q3IB75-F1
#
_cell.length_a   1.000
_cell.length_b   1.000
_cell.length_c   1.000
_cell.angle_alpha   90.00
_cell.angle_beta   90.00
_cell.angle_gamma   90.00
#
_symmetry.space_group_name_H-M   'P 1'
#
loop_
_entity.id
_entity.type
_entity.pdbx_description
1 polymer ?
#
loop_
_entity_poly.entity_id
_entity_poly.type
_entity_poly.pdbx_seq_one_letter_code
_entity_poly.pdbx_strand_id
1 'polypeptide(L)'
;MSKRCQKENRKHGKTYVLLQHIEEPKRPWETINMDWVTGIVPGGNKNFDAFLVIMDRYSKSFRCLPCHKEDTAMDTELIFWNNLIATCGVPKIIISYRDPKFK
;
A
#
# COMPACT_ATOMS: atom_id res chain seq x y z
N MET A 1 33.62 20.51 -34.82
CA MET A 1 33.50 20.87 -33.39
C MET A 1 32.65 19.81 -32.69
N SER A 2 33.22 19.15 -31.69
CA SER A 2 32.76 17.88 -31.13
C SER A 2 31.48 18.03 -30.28
N LYS A 3 30.46 17.21 -30.57
CA LYS A 3 29.18 17.10 -29.84
C LYS A 3 29.34 16.43 -28.46
N ARG A 4 30.31 16.84 -27.64
CA ARG A 4 30.70 16.08 -26.43
C ARG A 4 30.33 16.70 -25.08
N CYS A 5 29.78 17.91 -24.99
CA CYS A 5 29.56 18.50 -23.66
C CYS A 5 28.23 19.22 -23.44
N GLN A 6 27.11 18.63 -23.87
CA GLN A 6 25.79 18.99 -23.32
C GLN A 6 25.29 17.99 -22.27
N LYS A 7 26.09 16.94 -21.96
CA LYS A 7 25.67 15.86 -21.06
C LYS A 7 25.77 16.17 -19.57
N GLU A 8 26.36 17.30 -19.18
CA GLU A 8 26.63 17.63 -17.77
C GLU A 8 25.67 18.67 -17.16
N ASN A 9 24.74 19.22 -17.93
CA ASN A 9 23.67 20.06 -17.38
C ASN A 9 22.39 19.26 -17.17
N ARG A 10 22.45 18.21 -16.33
CA ARG A 10 21.22 17.81 -15.62
C ARG A 10 20.93 18.95 -14.66
N LYS A 11 19.93 19.78 -14.98
CA LYS A 11 19.33 20.68 -14.01
C LYS A 11 18.89 19.81 -12.83
N HIS A 12 19.69 19.74 -11.77
CA HIS A 12 19.31 19.16 -10.49
C HIS A 12 18.36 20.12 -9.75
N GLY A 13 17.38 20.66 -10.46
CA GLY A 13 16.21 21.21 -9.82
C GLY A 13 15.43 20.00 -9.32
N LYS A 14 15.70 19.54 -8.11
CA LYS A 14 14.76 18.69 -7.39
C LYS A 14 13.46 19.48 -7.37
N THR A 15 12.51 19.11 -8.23
CA THR A 15 11.13 19.50 -8.02
C THR A 15 10.76 18.82 -6.70
N TYR A 16 10.79 19.58 -5.61
CA TYR A 16 10.20 19.13 -4.36
C TYR A 16 8.72 18.96 -4.68
N VAL A 17 8.31 17.72 -4.95
CA VAL A 17 6.88 17.40 -5.01
C VAL A 17 6.36 17.67 -3.61
N LEU A 18 5.41 18.58 -3.49
CA LEU A 18 4.75 18.88 -2.22
C LEU A 18 4.21 17.57 -1.65
N LEU A 19 4.64 17.22 -0.44
CA LEU A 19 4.04 16.12 0.30
C LEU A 19 2.58 16.48 0.52
N GLN A 20 1.67 15.66 -0.01
CA GLN A 20 0.25 15.85 0.24
C GLN A 20 -0.01 15.60 1.72
N HIS A 21 -0.39 16.64 2.44
CA HIS A 21 -0.83 16.49 3.83
C HIS A 21 -2.14 15.71 3.83
N ILE A 22 -2.18 14.65 4.64
CA ILE A 22 -3.39 13.88 4.90
C ILE A 22 -3.84 14.27 6.30
N GLU A 23 -5.07 14.75 6.41
CA GLU A 23 -5.66 15.11 7.71
C GLU A 23 -5.59 13.93 8.68
N GLU A 24 -5.33 14.23 9.95
CA GLU A 24 -5.34 13.21 10.98
C GLU A 24 -6.77 12.65 11.16
N PRO A 25 -6.93 11.31 11.18
CA PRO A 25 -8.23 10.70 11.39
C PRO A 25 -8.77 11.04 12.78
N LYS A 26 -10.09 11.14 12.91
CA LYS A 26 -10.76 11.49 14.18
C LYS A 26 -11.30 10.27 14.93
N ARG A 27 -11.37 9.12 14.25
CA ARG A 27 -11.87 7.87 14.80
C ARG A 27 -11.06 6.66 14.27
N PRO A 28 -11.03 5.54 15.02
CA PRO A 28 -10.41 4.32 14.56
C PRO A 28 -10.91 3.89 13.18
N TRP A 29 -10.01 3.39 12.34
CA TRP A 29 -10.28 2.83 11.02
C TRP A 29 -10.84 3.80 9.98
N GLU A 30 -10.82 5.12 10.24
CA GLU A 30 -11.26 6.13 9.27
C GLU A 30 -10.29 6.29 8.10
N THR A 31 -9.00 6.29 8.41
CA THR A 31 -7.90 6.42 7.44
C THR A 31 -6.94 5.28 7.66
N ILE A 32 -6.73 4.47 6.63
CA ILE A 32 -5.84 3.31 6.67
C ILE A 32 -4.68 3.44 5.69
N ASN A 33 -3.54 2.86 6.06
CA ASN A 33 -2.48 2.53 5.12
C ASN A 33 -2.61 1.06 4.74
N MET A 34 -2.39 0.73 3.48
CA MET A 34 -2.48 -0.63 2.96
C MET A 34 -1.27 -0.97 2.09
N ASP A 35 -0.67 -2.13 2.26
CA ASP A 35 0.48 -2.56 1.47
C ASP A 35 0.61 -4.09 1.40
N TRP A 36 1.39 -4.59 0.44
CA TRP A 36 1.73 -6.01 0.31
C TRP A 36 3.15 -6.27 0.80
N VAL A 37 3.27 -7.18 1.75
CA VAL A 37 4.56 -7.79 2.10
C VAL A 37 4.69 -9.08 1.31
N THR A 38 5.47 -9.03 0.24
CA THR A 38 5.77 -10.19 -0.63
C THR A 38 7.17 -10.75 -0.38
N GLY A 39 7.47 -11.92 -0.93
CA GLY A 39 8.83 -12.51 -0.87
C GLY A 39 9.09 -13.28 0.42
N ILE A 40 8.04 -13.69 1.12
CA ILE A 40 8.09 -14.62 2.23
C ILE A 40 8.06 -16.06 1.72
N VAL A 41 8.58 -17.00 2.51
CA VAL A 41 8.51 -18.43 2.18
C VAL A 41 7.05 -18.90 2.32
N PRO A 42 6.48 -19.61 1.33
CA PRO A 42 5.12 -20.11 1.40
C PRO A 42 4.86 -20.92 2.67
N GLY A 43 3.73 -20.67 3.34
CA GLY A 43 3.44 -21.29 4.63
C GLY A 43 1.96 -21.60 4.89
N GLY A 44 1.74 -22.51 5.85
CA GLY A 44 0.41 -22.97 6.27
C GLY A 44 -0.28 -23.89 5.25
N ASN A 45 -1.51 -24.32 5.57
CA ASN A 45 -2.25 -25.30 4.76
C ASN A 45 -2.60 -24.81 3.35
N LYS A 46 -2.55 -23.49 3.12
CA LYS A 46 -2.90 -22.84 1.84
C LYS A 46 -1.68 -22.28 1.10
N ASN A 47 -0.46 -22.51 1.59
CA ASN A 47 0.79 -22.03 1.01
C ASN A 47 0.77 -20.53 0.68
N PHE A 48 0.32 -19.70 1.63
CA PHE A 48 0.32 -18.25 1.45
C PHE A 48 1.76 -17.73 1.36
N ASP A 49 2.04 -16.87 0.38
CA ASP A 49 3.38 -16.36 0.07
C ASP A 49 3.47 -14.81 0.11
N ALA A 50 2.41 -14.16 0.62
CA ALA A 50 2.38 -12.74 0.91
C ALA A 50 1.46 -12.42 2.10
N PHE A 51 1.57 -11.18 2.61
CA PHE A 51 0.60 -10.59 3.53
C PHE A 51 0.07 -9.27 2.99
N LEU A 52 -1.26 -9.09 3.05
CA LEU A 52 -1.90 -7.80 2.96
C LEU A 52 -1.85 -7.15 4.34
N VAL A 53 -1.05 -6.08 4.46
CA VAL A 53 -0.86 -5.36 5.71
C VAL A 53 -1.72 -4.10 5.69
N ILE A 54 -2.57 -3.96 6.70
CA ILE A 54 -3.50 -2.84 6.84
C ILE A 54 -3.23 -2.18 8.20
N MET A 55 -2.90 -0.90 8.19
CA MET A 55 -2.60 -0.14 9.40
C MET A 55 -3.60 1.00 9.58
N ASP A 56 -4.22 1.08 10.75
CA ASP A 56 -5.06 2.21 11.14
C ASP A 56 -4.19 3.41 11.54
N ARG A 57 -4.40 4.55 10.89
CA ARG A 57 -3.65 5.77 11.20
C ARG A 57 -4.04 6.39 12.54
N TYR A 58 -5.24 6.13 13.05
CA TYR A 58 -5.69 6.67 14.33
C TYR A 58 -5.05 5.92 15.50
N SER A 59 -5.32 4.62 15.62
CA SER A 59 -4.84 3.79 16.75
C SER A 59 -3.41 3.28 16.60
N LYS A 60 -2.81 3.40 15.40
CA LYS A 60 -1.53 2.76 15.03
C LYS A 60 -1.54 1.23 15.13
N SER A 61 -2.73 0.63 15.24
CA SER A 61 -2.89 -0.82 15.16
C SER A 61 -2.80 -1.29 13.71
N PHE A 62 -2.43 -2.56 13.52
CA PHE A 62 -2.34 -3.16 12.20
C PHE A 62 -2.93 -4.56 12.17
N ARG A 63 -3.31 -5.00 10.96
CA ARG A 63 -3.72 -6.36 10.65
C ARG A 63 -2.86 -6.88 9.50
N CYS A 64 -2.40 -8.12 9.64
CA CYS A 64 -1.74 -8.86 8.57
C CYS A 64 -2.69 -9.96 8.11
N LEU A 65 -3.16 -9.86 6.87
CA LEU A 65 -4.05 -10.84 6.28
C LEU A 65 -3.23 -11.70 5.32
N PRO A 66 -3.16 -13.02 5.52
CA PRO A 66 -2.40 -13.89 4.62
C PRO A 66 -3.05 -13.91 3.23
N CYS A 67 -2.22 -13.79 2.20
CA CYS A 67 -2.65 -13.69 0.81
C CYS A 67 -1.59 -14.32 -0.11
N HIS A 68 -1.88 -14.34 -1.40
CA HIS A 68 -0.90 -14.74 -2.41
C HIS A 68 -0.38 -13.50 -3.14
N LYS A 69 0.92 -13.51 -3.48
CA LYS A 69 1.55 -12.42 -4.23
C LYS A 69 0.88 -12.22 -5.60
N GLU A 70 0.29 -13.27 -6.17
CA GLU A 70 -0.41 -13.23 -7.46
C GLU A 70 -1.91 -12.93 -7.33
N ASP A 71 -2.42 -12.68 -6.11
CA ASP A 71 -3.83 -12.34 -5.90
C ASP A 71 -4.22 -11.12 -6.72
N THR A 72 -5.35 -11.23 -7.42
CA THR A 72 -5.91 -10.15 -8.23
C THR A 72 -6.51 -9.06 -7.34
N ALA A 73 -6.95 -7.96 -7.97
CA ALA A 73 -7.71 -6.92 -7.29
C ALA A 73 -8.99 -7.48 -6.64
N MET A 74 -9.68 -8.40 -7.31
CA MET A 74 -10.92 -9.02 -6.81
C MET A 74 -10.64 -9.95 -5.62
N ASP A 75 -9.57 -10.74 -5.68
CA ASP A 75 -9.17 -11.60 -4.55
C ASP A 75 -8.82 -10.75 -3.33
N THR A 76 -8.06 -9.67 -3.56
CA THR A 76 -7.72 -8.68 -2.54
C THR A 76 -8.97 -8.04 -1.94
N GLU A 77 -9.91 -7.60 -2.78
CA GLU A 77 -11.16 -7.00 -2.33
C GLU A 77 -11.93 -7.96 -1.43
N LEU A 78 -12.03 -9.24 -1.80
CA LEU A 78 -12.70 -10.25 -1.00
C LEU A 78 -12.01 -10.45 0.36
N ILE A 79 -10.68 -10.53 0.38
CA ILE A 79 -9.90 -10.62 1.63
C ILE A 79 -10.15 -9.39 2.50
N PHE A 80 -10.14 -8.20 1.90
CA PHE A 80 -10.35 -6.93 2.59
C PHE A 80 -11.76 -6.81 3.20
N TRP A 81 -12.81 -7.10 2.42
CA TRP A 81 -14.19 -7.03 2.90
C TRP A 81 -14.45 -8.01 4.04
N ASN A 82 -14.06 -9.27 3.86
CA ASN A 82 -14.38 -10.33 4.80
C ASN A 82 -13.63 -10.18 6.13
N ASN A 83 -12.42 -9.63 6.12
CA ASN A 83 -11.57 -9.59 7.32
C ASN A 83 -11.49 -8.20 7.96
N LEU A 84 -11.45 -7.12 7.15
CA LEU A 84 -11.36 -5.77 7.67
C LEU A 84 -12.75 -5.17 7.86
N ILE A 85 -13.52 -5.00 6.77
CA ILE A 85 -14.75 -4.22 6.84
C ILE A 85 -15.78 -4.85 7.79
N ALA A 86 -15.90 -6.17 7.76
CA ALA A 86 -16.79 -6.90 8.66
C ALA A 86 -16.52 -6.64 10.16
N THR A 87 -15.30 -6.25 10.55
CA THR A 87 -14.92 -6.09 11.96
C THR A 87 -14.57 -4.66 12.36
N CYS A 88 -14.12 -3.83 11.41
CA CYS A 88 -13.63 -2.47 11.64
C CYS A 88 -14.55 -1.39 11.08
N GLY A 89 -15.46 -1.76 10.17
CA GLY A 89 -16.23 -0.82 9.36
C GLY A 89 -15.48 -0.37 8.10
N VAL A 90 -16.16 0.48 7.31
CA VAL A 90 -15.64 0.96 6.02
C VAL A 90 -14.75 2.19 6.24
N PRO A 91 -13.47 2.16 5.83
CA PRO A 91 -12.60 3.33 5.89
C PRO A 91 -13.05 4.39 4.89
N LYS A 92 -12.82 5.66 5.22
CA LYS A 92 -13.06 6.78 4.30
C LYS A 92 -11.89 7.00 3.35
N ILE A 93 -10.68 6.77 3.84
CA ILE A 93 -9.45 7.04 3.11
C ILE A 93 -8.58 5.78 3.17
N ILE A 94 -8.23 5.25 2.00
CA ILE A 94 -7.28 4.15 1.85
C ILE A 94 -6.05 4.71 1.15
N ILE A 95 -4.89 4.55 1.77
CA ILE A 95 -3.60 4.98 1.22
C ILE A 95 -2.79 3.73 0.95
N SER A 96 -2.71 3.34 -0.32
CA SER A 96 -1.90 2.21 -0.73
C SER A 96 -0.60 2.67 -1.38
N TYR A 97 0.48 1.90 -1.20
CA TYR A 97 1.62 2.03 -2.09
C TYR A 97 1.22 1.62 -3.51
N ARG A 98 1.94 2.08 -4.53
CA ARG A 98 1.61 1.82 -5.94
C ARG A 98 1.87 0.36 -6.29
N ASP A 99 0.96 -0.50 -5.89
CA ASP A 99 0.86 -1.86 -6.37
C ASP A 99 0.17 -1.85 -7.75
N PRO A 100 0.74 -2.49 -8.79
CA PRO A 100 0.08 -2.67 -10.09
C PRO A 100 -1.34 -3.25 -10.00
N LYS A 101 -1.67 -3.98 -8.92
CA LYS A 101 -2.98 -4.60 -8.69
C LYS A 101 -4.15 -3.61 -8.58
N PHE A 102 -3.91 -2.33 -8.30
CA PHE A 102 -4.96 -1.30 -8.21
C PHE A 102 -4.89 -0.22 -9.28
N LYS A 103 -4.34 -0.55 -10.45
CA LYS A 103 -4.43 0.32 -11.63
C LYS A 103 -5.70 0.09 -12.41
#